data_AF-A0A9D1M1T8-F1
#
_entry.id   AF-A0A9D1M1T8-F1
#
_cell.length_a   1.000
_cell.length_b   1.000
_cell.length_c   1.000
_cell.angle_alpha   90.00
_cell.angle_beta   90.00
_cell.angle_gamma   90.00
#
_symmetry.space_group_name_H-M   'P 1'
#
loop_
_entity.id
_entity.type
_entity.pdbx_description
1 polymer ?
#
loop_
_entity_poly.entity_id
_entity_poly.type
_entity_poly.pdbx_seq_one_letter_code
_entity_poly.pdbx_strand_id
1 'polypeptide(L)'
;MGNSIFVISARDNNLYTDAYKTTMKQLNKNNICCDKLICTFDKAKICVNEQIDLFIDDSIENCKKVSDMGIKTLLFNSKRNKNLNTDLNRVNSWKEIYEYILESR
;
A
#
# COMPACT_ATOMS: atom_id res chain seq x y z
N MET A 1 -13.31 17.82 4.01
CA MET A 1 -12.07 17.14 4.45
C MET A 1 -11.60 16.25 3.32
N GLY A 2 -10.31 16.24 3.03
CA GLY A 2 -9.70 15.42 1.97
C GLY A 2 -8.95 14.22 2.57
N ASN A 3 -8.51 13.31 1.71
CA ASN A 3 -7.62 12.20 2.07
C ASN A 3 -6.25 12.48 1.45
N SER A 4 -5.18 12.11 2.15
CA SER A 4 -3.83 12.09 1.56
C SER A 4 -3.46 10.68 1.10
N ILE A 5 -2.90 10.56 -0.09
CA ILE A 5 -2.58 9.29 -0.75
C ILE A 5 -1.06 9.14 -0.83
N PHE A 6 -0.55 8.12 -0.15
CA PHE A 6 0.88 7.80 -0.12
C PHE A 6 1.13 6.51 -0.89
N VAL A 7 2.05 6.53 -1.85
CA VAL A 7 2.51 5.33 -2.55
C VAL A 7 3.79 4.85 -1.89
N ILE A 8 3.76 3.65 -1.29
CA ILE A 8 4.93 3.03 -0.65
C ILE A 8 5.33 1.77 -1.44
N SER A 9 6.48 1.81 -2.11
CA SER A 9 6.92 0.74 -3.02
C SER A 9 8.22 0.07 -2.55
N ALA A 10 8.25 -1.27 -2.60
CA ALA A 10 9.41 -2.10 -2.24
C ALA A 10 10.48 -2.05 -3.34
N ARG A 11 11.23 -0.95 -3.37
CA ARG A 11 12.33 -0.70 -4.30
C ARG A 11 13.41 0.09 -3.57
N ASP A 12 14.66 -0.17 -3.90
CA ASP A 12 15.79 0.66 -3.48
C ASP A 12 16.75 0.87 -4.67
N ASN A 13 17.81 1.64 -4.43
CA ASN A 13 18.80 1.93 -5.46
C ASN A 13 19.80 0.76 -5.70
N ASN A 14 19.63 -0.36 -5.00
CA ASN A 14 20.36 -1.60 -5.30
C ASN A 14 19.67 -2.37 -6.43
N LEU A 15 18.35 -2.29 -6.53
CA LEU A 15 17.56 -2.88 -7.61
C LEU A 15 17.41 -1.98 -8.84
N TYR A 16 17.49 -0.65 -8.66
CA TYR A 16 17.28 0.33 -9.71
C TYR A 16 18.34 1.42 -9.66
N THR A 17 18.75 1.97 -10.81
CA THR A 17 19.64 3.14 -10.83
C THR A 17 19.03 4.34 -10.09
N ASP A 18 17.70 4.50 -10.21
CA ASP A 18 16.91 5.48 -9.47
C ASP A 18 15.49 4.92 -9.28
N ALA A 19 15.24 4.33 -8.11
CA ALA A 19 13.95 3.72 -7.78
C ALA A 19 12.82 4.75 -7.77
N TYR A 20 13.09 5.96 -7.28
CA TYR A 20 12.10 7.02 -7.16
C TYR A 20 11.67 7.50 -8.56
N LYS A 21 12.62 7.91 -9.40
CA LYS A 21 12.33 8.41 -10.76
C LYS A 21 11.63 7.36 -11.61
N THR A 22 12.05 6.09 -11.51
CA THR A 22 11.43 4.99 -12.24
C THR A 22 9.97 4.80 -11.82
N THR A 23 9.70 4.87 -10.51
CA THR A 23 8.34 4.70 -9.97
C THR A 23 7.46 5.90 -10.30
N MET A 24 7.94 7.13 -10.13
CA MET A 24 7.21 8.34 -10.52
C MET A 24 6.86 8.36 -12.00
N LYS A 25 7.78 7.95 -12.87
CA LYS A 25 7.50 7.86 -14.32
C LYS A 25 6.34 6.92 -14.61
N GLN A 26 6.25 5.79 -13.89
CA GLN A 26 5.17 4.84 -14.06
C GLN A 26 3.83 5.37 -13.52
N LEU A 27 3.83 6.05 -12.38
CA LEU A 27 2.62 6.69 -11.83
C LEU A 27 2.08 7.75 -12.82
N ASN A 28 2.96 8.63 -13.30
CA ASN A 28 2.60 9.67 -14.27
C ASN A 28 2.07 9.08 -15.58
N LYS A 29 2.72 8.02 -16.10
CA LYS A 29 2.27 7.35 -17.33
C LYS A 29 0.84 6.80 -17.22
N ASN A 30 0.42 6.41 -16.02
CA ASN A 30 -0.92 5.84 -15.77
C ASN A 30 -1.88 6.84 -15.15
N ASN A 31 -1.52 8.13 -15.06
CA ASN A 31 -2.31 9.19 -14.43
C ASN A 31 -2.71 8.86 -12.97
N ILE A 32 -1.80 8.24 -12.22
CA ILE A 32 -2.00 7.94 -10.81
C ILE A 32 -1.40 9.08 -9.99
N CYS A 33 -2.25 9.84 -9.32
CA CYS A 33 -1.85 10.92 -8.42
C CYS A 33 -1.60 10.39 -7.00
N CYS A 34 -0.57 10.90 -6.34
CA CYS A 34 -0.29 10.68 -4.93
C CYS A 34 0.39 11.91 -4.33
N ASP A 35 0.14 12.18 -3.06
CA ASP A 35 0.75 13.29 -2.32
C ASP A 35 2.22 13.00 -1.97
N LYS A 36 2.56 11.71 -1.79
CA LYS A 36 3.92 11.28 -1.47
C LYS A 36 4.25 9.92 -2.08
N LEU A 37 5.47 9.79 -2.61
CA LEU A 37 6.06 8.52 -3.01
C LEU A 37 7.25 8.19 -2.09
N ILE A 38 7.27 6.97 -1.55
CA ILE A 38 8.35 6.46 -0.71
C ILE A 38 8.81 5.10 -1.26
N CYS A 39 10.11 4.97 -1.54
CA CYS A 39 10.73 3.72 -1.98
C CYS A 39 11.47 3.09 -0.80
N THR A 40 10.95 1.99 -0.25
CA THR A 40 11.50 1.28 0.91
C THR A 40 11.02 -0.17 0.95
N PHE A 41 11.83 -1.05 1.52
CA PHE A 41 11.37 -2.40 1.90
C PHE A 41 10.68 -2.43 3.27
N ASP A 42 11.02 -1.50 4.17
CA ASP A 42 10.42 -1.42 5.50
C ASP A 42 9.19 -0.51 5.48
N LYS A 43 8.08 -1.06 4.96
CA LYS A 43 6.82 -0.33 4.83
C LYS A 43 6.16 -0.06 6.18
N ALA A 44 6.29 -0.98 7.15
CA ALA A 44 5.69 -0.83 8.48
C ALA A 44 6.26 0.38 9.22
N LYS A 45 7.58 0.55 9.22
CA LYS A 45 8.22 1.74 9.80
C LYS A 45 7.72 3.04 9.17
N ILE A 46 7.58 3.08 7.85
CA ILE A 46 7.04 4.25 7.16
C ILE A 46 5.58 4.50 7.54
N CYS A 47 4.74 3.46 7.61
CA CYS A 47 3.34 3.61 8.00
C CYS A 47 3.20 4.21 9.40
N VAL A 48 4.05 3.80 10.35
CA VAL A 48 4.08 4.38 11.71
C VAL A 48 4.55 5.84 11.67
N ASN A 49 5.69 6.12 11.01
CA ASN A 49 6.28 7.46 10.99
C ASN A 49 5.39 8.51 10.30
N GLU A 50 4.70 8.11 9.24
CA GLU A 50 3.82 8.96 8.46
C GLU A 50 2.36 8.94 8.97
N GLN A 51 2.10 8.23 10.07
CA GLN A 51 0.78 8.12 10.72
C GLN A 51 -0.32 7.65 9.74
N ILE A 52 -0.02 6.60 8.98
CA ILE A 52 -0.97 6.03 8.01
C ILE A 52 -2.15 5.40 8.73
N ASP A 53 -3.37 5.85 8.40
CA ASP A 53 -4.61 5.32 8.97
C ASP A 53 -5.04 3.99 8.34
N LEU A 54 -4.80 3.82 7.03
CA LEU A 54 -5.21 2.67 6.22
C LEU A 54 -4.10 2.26 5.25
N PHE A 55 -3.66 1.02 5.34
CA PHE A 55 -2.66 0.42 4.46
C PHE A 55 -3.29 -0.62 3.52
N ILE A 56 -2.92 -0.57 2.24
CA ILE A 56 -3.42 -1.49 1.20
C ILE A 56 -2.22 -2.03 0.42
N ASP A 57 -2.06 -3.35 0.40
CA ASP A 57 -0.97 -4.04 -0.31
C ASP A 57 -1.42 -5.46 -0.69
N ASP A 58 -0.80 -6.07 -1.70
CA ASP A 58 -1.07 -7.46 -2.08
C ASP A 58 -0.08 -8.46 -1.45
N SER A 59 0.96 -7.97 -0.78
CA SER A 59 1.88 -8.80 0.00
C SER A 59 1.32 -9.10 1.38
N ILE A 60 1.03 -10.38 1.64
CA ILE A 60 0.62 -10.86 2.98
C ILE A 60 1.65 -10.46 4.04
N GLU A 61 2.95 -10.57 3.74
CA GLU A 61 4.00 -10.26 4.70
C GLU A 61 3.99 -8.77 5.09
N ASN A 62 3.87 -7.87 4.10
CA ASN A 62 3.79 -6.43 4.38
C ASN A 62 2.53 -6.11 5.17
N CYS A 63 1.38 -6.66 4.76
CA CYS A 63 0.12 -6.44 5.44
C CYS A 63 0.14 -6.95 6.88
N LYS A 64 0.71 -8.13 7.16
CA LYS A 64 0.88 -8.63 8.53
C LYS A 64 1.74 -7.69 9.37
N LYS A 65 2.93 -7.33 8.88
CA LYS A 65 3.83 -6.40 9.58
C LYS A 65 3.18 -5.06 9.92
N VAL A 66 2.37 -4.51 9.02
CA VAL A 66 1.66 -3.23 9.25
C VAL A 66 0.48 -3.42 10.21
N SER A 67 -0.29 -4.50 10.05
CA SER A 67 -1.40 -4.84 10.94
C SER A 67 -0.92 -5.08 12.38
N ASP A 68 0.26 -5.69 12.58
CA ASP A 68 0.87 -5.92 13.89
C ASP A 68 1.22 -4.60 14.61
N MET A 69 1.38 -3.50 13.86
CA MET A 69 1.56 -2.14 14.42
C MET A 69 0.24 -1.47 14.81
N GLY A 70 -0.90 -2.17 14.68
CA GLY A 70 -2.23 -1.64 14.99
C GLY A 70 -2.85 -0.77 13.90
N ILE A 71 -2.27 -0.75 12.70
CA ILE A 71 -2.75 0.06 11.57
C ILE A 71 -3.78 -0.72 10.76
N LYS A 72 -4.91 -0.09 10.41
CA LYS A 72 -5.95 -0.74 9.60
C LYS A 72 -5.35 -1.17 8.27
N THR A 73 -5.56 -2.44 7.92
CA THR A 73 -4.89 -3.05 6.77
C THR A 73 -5.89 -3.84 5.93
N LEU A 74 -5.83 -3.64 4.61
CA LEU A 74 -6.59 -4.40 3.62
C LEU A 74 -5.62 -5.15 2.70
N LEU A 75 -5.78 -6.46 2.62
CA LEU A 75 -5.04 -7.31 1.70
C LEU A 75 -5.75 -7.31 0.34
N PHE A 76 -5.11 -6.71 -0.66
CA PHE A 76 -5.63 -6.74 -2.03
C PHE A 76 -5.41 -8.11 -2.66
N ASN A 77 -6.47 -8.76 -3.14
CA ASN A 77 -6.37 -10.08 -3.76
C ASN A 77 -5.56 -10.04 -5.06
N SER A 78 -4.51 -10.86 -5.13
CA SER A 78 -3.72 -11.04 -6.34
C SER A 78 -3.56 -12.51 -6.66
N LYS A 79 -3.10 -12.81 -7.89
CA LYS A 79 -2.84 -14.19 -8.32
C LYS A 79 -1.90 -14.94 -7.37
N ARG A 80 -1.02 -14.20 -6.66
CA ARG A 80 -0.02 -14.75 -5.74
C ARG A 80 -0.57 -15.08 -4.37
N ASN A 81 -1.58 -14.36 -3.89
CA ASN A 81 -2.05 -14.48 -2.50
C ASN A 81 -3.45 -15.11 -2.36
N LYS A 82 -4.21 -15.23 -3.46
CA LYS A 82 -5.64 -15.61 -3.42
C LYS A 82 -5.92 -17.00 -2.82
N ASN A 83 -4.95 -17.91 -2.89
CA ASN A 83 -5.08 -19.29 -2.40
C ASN A 83 -4.39 -19.50 -1.04
N LEU A 84 -3.89 -18.44 -0.41
CA LEU A 84 -3.17 -18.52 0.85
C LEU A 84 -4.10 -18.16 2.02
N ASN A 85 -4.08 -18.95 3.09
CA ASN A 85 -4.89 -18.65 4.28
C ASN A 85 -4.23 -17.55 5.12
N THR A 86 -5.04 -16.62 5.60
CA THR A 86 -4.61 -15.52 6.49
C THR A 86 -5.82 -14.88 7.14
N ASP A 87 -5.64 -14.33 8.34
CA ASP A 87 -6.68 -13.62 9.09
C ASP A 87 -6.79 -12.13 8.70
N LEU A 88 -6.17 -11.74 7.58
CA LEU A 88 -6.20 -10.37 7.08
C LEU A 88 -7.49 -10.10 6.32
N ASN A 89 -8.07 -8.91 6.49
CA ASN A 89 -9.23 -8.47 5.74
C ASN A 89 -8.89 -8.36 4.25
N ARG A 90 -9.61 -9.09 3.40
CA ARG A 90 -9.36 -9.14 1.95
C ARG A 90 -10.29 -8.22 1.19
N VAL A 91 -9.77 -7.64 0.11
CA VAL A 91 -10.54 -6.88 -0.89
C VAL A 91 -10.18 -7.36 -2.29
N ASN A 92 -11.15 -7.39 -3.21
CA ASN A 92 -10.96 -7.88 -4.58
C ASN A 92 -10.85 -6.76 -5.63
N SER A 93 -11.19 -5.52 -5.26
CA SER A 93 -11.23 -4.42 -6.20
C SER A 93 -11.02 -3.06 -5.53
N TRP A 94 -10.66 -2.06 -6.34
CA TRP A 94 -10.63 -0.66 -5.89
C TRP A 94 -12.01 -0.13 -5.49
N LYS A 95 -13.09 -0.70 -6.04
CA LYS A 95 -14.47 -0.35 -5.66
C LYS A 95 -14.76 -0.75 -4.21
N GLU A 96 -14.39 -1.97 -3.82
CA GLU A 96 -14.55 -2.44 -2.42
C GLU A 96 -13.74 -1.59 -1.44
N ILE A 97 -12.52 -1.16 -1.82
CA ILE A 97 -11.72 -0.24 -1.01
C ILE A 97 -12.44 1.10 -0.83
N TYR A 98 -12.98 1.64 -1.92
CA TYR A 98 -13.70 2.91 -1.88
C TYR A 98 -14.95 2.83 -0.98
N GLU A 99 -15.73 1.75 -1.10
CA GLU A 99 -16.90 1.47 -0.26
C GLU A 99 -16.50 1.34 1.22
N TYR A 100 -15.45 0.58 1.53
CA TYR A 100 -14.90 0.46 2.89
C TYR A 100 -14.54 1.81 3.50
N ILE A 101 -13.90 2.69 2.72
CA ILE A 101 -13.52 4.04 3.17
C ILE A 101 -14.75 4.91 3.43
N LEU A 102 -15.80 4.79 2.61
CA LEU A 102 -17.04 5.55 2.79
C LEU A 102 -17.84 5.10 4.02
N GLU A 103 -17.89 3.80 4.30
CA GLU A 103 -18.57 3.23 5.47
C GLU A 103 -17.83 3.49 6.79
N SER A 104 -16.52 3.70 6.71
CA SER A 104 -15.66 3.97 7.87
C SER A 104 -15.58 5.45 8.27
N ARG A 105 -16.35 6.33 7.60
CA ARG A 105 -16.46 7.76 7.91
C ARG A 105 -17.53 8.01 8.95
#